data_AF-A0A413HC82-F1
#
_entry.id   AF-A0A413HC82-F1
#
_cell.length_a   1.000
_cell.length_b   1.000
_cell.length_c   1.000
_cell.angle_alpha   90.00
_cell.angle_beta   90.00
_cell.angle_gamma   90.00
#
_symmetry.space_group_name_H-M   'P 1'
#
loop_
_entity.id
_entity.type
_entity.pdbx_description
1 polymer ?
#
loop_
_entity_poly.entity_id
_entity_poly.type
_entity_poly.pdbx_seq_one_letter_code
_entity_poly.pdbx_strand_id
1 'polypeptide(L)'
;MGNALNHMQDSLNGERLQRKALRLAYAVNDSNMLYELYSHFEYIHQRLRQWDSVAHYIQLAIRYTPAGQSPSKQYATLGEVYRMKGDADSARYYYKKGMACPEIDARLPAYFYSAQLESHLDNHQKAYKHLLAYTMSADTLYAQQKTTELEKLAYQHEAEMKVRIIKEKQHRYIGLGILVLVTAAFIFLLIVQTLRKRKRIIRLEYENELKNLREKITLLKENLHSESHEKEHMLQQMEEQISQLRSISFRRTPISRRLDTLAAQNSKEKKNIKVMTEKEQAELKQVIFEIYGDYISQLQSQYPKLTEADLLYSCLASAGLSTFAIALCFGNTDTGIVAQRKRRLKLKMGTEEREEADEE
;
A
#
# COMPACT_ATOMS: atom_id res chain seq x y z
N MET A 1 59.30 -13.37 -8.84
CA MET A 1 59.61 -12.22 -9.71
C MET A 1 60.93 -12.38 -10.46
N GLY A 2 62.08 -12.61 -9.80
CA GLY A 2 63.36 -12.85 -10.50
C GLY A 2 63.37 -14.04 -11.47
N ASN A 3 62.74 -15.16 -11.09
CA ASN A 3 62.64 -16.36 -11.95
C ASN A 3 61.84 -16.10 -13.24
N ALA A 4 60.79 -15.27 -13.17
CA ALA A 4 60.00 -14.90 -14.33
C ALA A 4 60.77 -13.98 -15.31
N LEU A 5 61.69 -13.16 -14.79
CA LEU A 5 62.48 -12.21 -15.58
C LEU A 5 63.64 -12.87 -16.34
N ASN A 6 64.30 -13.88 -15.76
CA ASN A 6 65.36 -14.64 -16.45
C ASN A 6 64.84 -15.47 -17.63
N HIS A 7 63.57 -15.91 -17.59
CA HIS A 7 62.92 -16.57 -18.73
C HIS A 7 62.54 -15.58 -19.85
N MET A 8 62.45 -14.28 -19.57
CA MET A 8 62.01 -13.23 -20.50
C MET A 8 63.17 -12.40 -21.09
N GLN A 9 64.33 -13.01 -21.36
CA GLN A 9 65.49 -12.38 -22.02
C GLN A 9 66.10 -11.14 -21.32
N ASP A 10 65.58 -10.73 -20.16
CA ASP A 10 66.03 -9.58 -19.38
C ASP A 10 66.97 -10.03 -18.22
N SER A 11 68.10 -10.64 -18.59
CA SER A 11 68.98 -11.36 -17.65
C SER A 11 69.66 -10.45 -16.62
N LEU A 12 69.85 -9.16 -16.93
CA LEU A 12 70.58 -8.22 -16.09
C LEU A 12 69.75 -7.81 -14.86
N ASN A 13 68.44 -7.62 -15.05
CA ASN A 13 67.49 -7.32 -13.97
C ASN A 13 67.25 -8.54 -13.08
N GLY A 14 67.19 -9.75 -13.68
CA GLY A 14 67.08 -11.00 -12.94
C GLY A 14 68.29 -11.28 -12.04
N GLU A 15 69.51 -11.10 -12.55
CA GLU A 15 70.75 -11.28 -11.76
C GLU A 15 70.85 -10.29 -10.60
N ARG A 16 70.49 -9.01 -10.82
CA ARG A 16 70.49 -7.98 -9.77
C ARG A 16 69.50 -8.32 -8.65
N LEU A 17 68.31 -8.81 -9.00
CA LEU A 17 67.30 -9.23 -8.03
C LEU A 17 67.75 -10.47 -7.24
N GLN A 18 68.40 -11.43 -7.89
CA GLN A 18 68.94 -12.63 -7.23
C GLN A 18 70.07 -12.29 -6.26
N ARG A 19 70.99 -11.39 -6.63
CA ARG A 19 72.04 -10.91 -5.71
C ARG A 19 71.45 -10.18 -4.50
N LYS A 20 70.36 -9.42 -4.69
CA LYS A 20 69.64 -8.77 -3.58
C LYS A 20 68.95 -9.80 -2.68
N ALA A 21 68.28 -10.79 -3.26
CA ALA A 21 67.64 -11.87 -2.54
C ALA A 21 68.65 -12.68 -1.71
N LEU A 22 69.83 -12.97 -2.27
CA LEU A 22 70.90 -13.67 -1.58
C LEU A 22 71.41 -12.89 -0.36
N ARG A 23 71.63 -11.57 -0.48
CA ARG A 23 72.05 -10.73 0.64
C ARG A 23 71.02 -10.72 1.77
N LEU A 24 69.73 -10.67 1.43
CA LEU A 24 68.65 -10.71 2.41
C LEU A 24 68.55 -12.07 3.09
N ALA A 25 68.65 -13.16 2.33
CA ALA A 25 68.65 -14.52 2.88
C ALA A 25 69.80 -14.74 3.87
N TYR A 26 70.99 -14.21 3.56
CA TYR A 26 72.12 -14.22 4.49
C TYR A 26 71.89 -13.36 5.74
N ALA A 27 71.30 -12.17 5.59
CA ALA A 27 71.02 -11.28 6.71
C ALA A 27 69.99 -11.86 7.70
N VAL A 28 69.04 -12.66 7.21
CA VAL A 28 67.99 -13.31 8.00
C VAL A 28 68.37 -14.73 8.44
N ASN A 29 69.51 -15.25 7.96
CA ASN A 29 69.95 -16.64 8.17
C ASN A 29 68.90 -17.67 7.75
N ASP A 30 68.17 -17.38 6.66
CA ASP A 30 67.12 -18.25 6.12
C ASP A 30 67.73 -19.35 5.25
N SER A 31 68.00 -20.51 5.86
CA SER A 31 68.59 -21.66 5.17
C SER A 31 67.70 -22.17 4.03
N ASN A 32 66.37 -22.08 4.15
CA ASN A 32 65.46 -22.55 3.11
C ASN A 32 65.55 -21.64 1.88
N MET A 33 65.55 -20.33 2.09
CA MET A 33 65.73 -19.36 1.00
C MET A 33 67.11 -19.48 0.36
N LEU A 34 68.16 -19.74 1.13
CA LEU A 34 69.51 -19.99 0.60
C LEU A 34 69.54 -21.26 -0.27
N TYR A 35 68.95 -22.35 0.20
CA TYR A 35 68.83 -23.60 -0.57
C TYR A 35 68.10 -23.42 -1.91
N GLU A 36 66.96 -22.72 -1.91
CA GLU A 36 66.17 -22.43 -3.13
C GLU A 36 66.98 -21.58 -4.12
N LEU A 37 67.66 -20.54 -3.64
CA LEU A 37 68.49 -19.68 -4.48
C LEU A 37 69.65 -20.46 -5.12
N TYR A 38 70.33 -21.31 -4.36
CA TYR A 38 71.45 -22.12 -4.88
C TYR A 38 70.99 -23.21 -5.86
N SER A 39 69.85 -23.86 -5.59
CA SER A 39 69.22 -24.82 -6.52
C SER A 39 68.81 -24.13 -7.83
N HIS A 40 68.39 -22.86 -7.76
CA HIS A 40 68.10 -22.09 -8.95
C HIS A 40 69.36 -21.72 -9.76
N PHE A 41 70.45 -21.32 -9.09
CA PHE A 41 71.72 -21.04 -9.77
C PHE A 41 72.27 -22.30 -10.46
N GLU A 42 72.23 -23.44 -9.78
CA GLU A 42 72.50 -24.75 -10.40
C GLU A 42 71.74 -24.90 -11.71
N TYR A 43 70.40 -24.77 -11.68
CA TYR A 43 69.55 -24.99 -12.85
C TYR A 43 69.94 -24.09 -14.04
N ILE A 44 70.24 -22.81 -13.79
CA ILE A 44 70.70 -21.88 -14.83
C ILE A 44 72.02 -22.38 -15.43
N HIS A 45 73.01 -22.66 -14.59
CA HIS A 45 74.35 -23.09 -15.05
C HIS A 45 74.33 -24.46 -15.73
N GLN A 46 73.36 -25.32 -15.37
CA GLN A 46 73.13 -26.60 -16.03
C GLN A 46 72.66 -26.42 -17.47
N ARG A 47 71.75 -25.46 -17.73
CA ARG A 47 71.35 -25.12 -19.11
C ARG A 47 72.51 -24.57 -19.94
N LEU A 48 73.43 -23.85 -19.30
CA LEU A 48 74.65 -23.33 -19.92
C LEU A 48 75.77 -24.37 -20.04
N ARG A 49 75.56 -25.61 -19.55
CA ARG A 49 76.55 -26.71 -19.52
C ARG A 49 77.85 -26.36 -18.80
N GLN A 50 77.79 -25.47 -17.81
CA GLN A 50 78.94 -25.04 -17.01
C GLN A 50 79.11 -25.94 -15.79
N TRP A 51 79.63 -27.16 -16.01
CA TRP A 51 79.64 -28.23 -15.02
C TRP A 51 80.39 -27.93 -13.70
N ASP A 52 81.41 -27.07 -13.73
CA ASP A 52 82.10 -26.61 -12.51
C ASP A 52 81.23 -25.71 -11.65
N SER A 53 80.56 -24.73 -12.27
CA SER A 53 79.60 -23.86 -11.60
C SER A 53 78.42 -24.64 -11.06
N VAL A 54 77.91 -25.62 -11.83
CA VAL A 54 76.84 -26.52 -11.39
C VAL A 54 77.26 -27.29 -10.13
N ALA A 55 78.43 -27.94 -10.15
CA ALA A 55 78.92 -28.67 -8.98
C ALA A 55 79.07 -27.77 -7.74
N HIS A 56 79.58 -26.55 -7.92
CA HIS A 56 79.72 -25.56 -6.85
C HIS A 56 78.37 -25.18 -6.23
N TYR A 57 77.38 -24.84 -7.06
CA TYR A 57 76.07 -24.43 -6.57
C TYR A 57 75.27 -25.58 -5.95
N ILE A 58 75.41 -26.81 -6.46
CA ILE A 58 74.84 -28.01 -5.82
C ILE A 58 75.44 -28.20 -4.43
N GLN A 59 76.76 -28.06 -4.27
CA GLN A 59 77.40 -28.20 -2.95
C GLN A 59 76.93 -27.12 -1.96
N LEU A 60 76.73 -25.89 -2.43
CA LEU A 60 76.13 -24.83 -1.61
C LEU A 60 74.68 -25.15 -1.24
N ALA A 61 73.87 -25.64 -2.18
CA ALA A 61 72.50 -26.07 -1.89
C ALA A 61 72.50 -27.20 -0.84
N ILE A 62 73.36 -28.21 -0.98
CA ILE A 62 73.50 -29.30 0.02
C ILE A 62 73.82 -28.72 1.40
N ARG A 63 74.73 -27.75 1.50
CA ARG A 63 75.11 -27.12 2.78
C ARG A 63 73.94 -26.44 3.50
N TYR A 64 72.99 -25.90 2.75
CA TYR A 64 71.83 -25.19 3.28
C TYR A 64 70.54 -26.03 3.26
N THR A 65 70.64 -27.35 3.07
CA THR A 65 69.46 -28.22 3.00
C THR A 65 68.61 -28.08 4.28
N PRO A 66 67.30 -27.82 4.18
CA PRO A 66 66.42 -27.63 5.32
C PRO A 66 66.42 -28.83 6.29
N ALA A 67 66.25 -28.55 7.58
CA ALA A 67 66.09 -29.61 8.58
C ALA A 67 64.88 -30.51 8.24
N GLY A 68 65.11 -31.82 8.15
CA GLY A 68 64.08 -32.80 7.78
C GLY A 68 64.02 -33.12 6.28
N GLN A 69 64.77 -32.42 5.41
CA GLN A 69 64.92 -32.79 4.01
C GLN A 69 66.24 -33.52 3.75
N SER A 70 66.23 -34.45 2.80
CA SER A 70 67.43 -35.17 2.41
C SER A 70 68.09 -34.56 1.16
N PRO A 71 69.41 -34.30 1.15
CA PRO A 71 70.14 -33.84 -0.03
C PRO A 71 70.33 -34.95 -1.11
N SER A 72 69.51 -36.00 -1.08
CA SER A 72 69.65 -37.20 -1.92
C SER A 72 69.52 -36.89 -3.41
N LYS A 73 68.55 -36.04 -3.79
CA LYS A 73 68.37 -35.59 -5.19
C LYS A 73 69.56 -34.77 -5.68
N GLN A 74 70.12 -33.91 -4.82
CA GLN A 74 71.31 -33.12 -5.11
C GLN A 74 72.54 -34.01 -5.31
N TYR A 75 72.71 -35.05 -4.48
CA TYR A 75 73.79 -36.02 -4.66
C TYR A 75 73.64 -36.81 -5.96
N ALA A 76 72.43 -37.22 -6.34
CA ALA A 76 72.20 -37.87 -7.64
C ALA A 76 72.60 -36.95 -8.80
N THR A 77 72.24 -35.67 -8.72
CA THR A 77 72.57 -34.67 -9.75
C THR A 77 74.06 -34.37 -9.79
N LEU A 78 74.72 -34.30 -8.64
CA LEU A 78 76.18 -34.16 -8.57
C LEU A 78 76.89 -35.36 -9.22
N GLY A 79 76.36 -36.57 -9.03
CA GLY A 79 76.84 -37.78 -9.73
C GLY A 79 76.79 -37.64 -11.25
N GLU A 80 75.66 -37.13 -11.78
CA GLU A 80 75.54 -36.83 -13.22
C GLU A 80 76.54 -35.78 -13.70
N VAL A 81 76.78 -34.73 -12.91
CA VAL A 81 77.79 -33.71 -13.25
C VAL A 81 79.18 -34.32 -13.40
N TYR A 82 79.59 -35.20 -12.49
CA TYR A 82 80.88 -35.89 -12.59
C TYR A 82 80.91 -36.91 -13.73
N ARG A 83 79.80 -37.59 -14.01
CA ARG A 83 79.67 -38.47 -15.19
C ARG A 83 79.88 -37.68 -16.49
N MET A 84 79.26 -36.50 -16.61
CA MET A 84 79.42 -35.62 -17.78
C MET A 84 80.85 -35.07 -17.92
N LYS A 85 81.60 -34.98 -16.82
CA LYS A 85 83.04 -34.64 -16.81
C LYS A 85 83.95 -35.83 -17.14
N GLY A 86 83.40 -37.05 -17.25
CA GLY A 86 84.17 -38.28 -17.49
C GLY A 86 84.75 -38.93 -16.22
N ASP A 87 84.43 -38.41 -15.03
CA ASP A 87 84.89 -38.97 -13.76
C ASP A 87 83.86 -39.96 -13.19
N ALA A 88 84.02 -41.23 -13.57
CA ALA A 88 83.14 -42.32 -13.17
C ALA A 88 83.22 -42.63 -11.66
N ASP A 89 84.37 -42.42 -11.02
CA ASP A 89 84.57 -42.76 -9.61
C ASP A 89 83.88 -41.75 -8.70
N SER A 90 84.03 -40.45 -9.00
CA SER A 90 83.25 -39.40 -8.33
C SER A 90 81.76 -39.57 -8.57
N ALA A 91 81.35 -39.91 -9.80
CA ALA A 91 79.95 -40.18 -10.11
C ALA A 91 79.37 -41.31 -9.25
N ARG A 92 80.06 -42.46 -9.16
CA ARG A 92 79.68 -43.59 -8.28
C ARG A 92 79.58 -43.17 -6.82
N TYR A 93 80.53 -42.39 -6.33
CA TYR A 93 80.53 -41.90 -4.95
C TYR A 93 79.28 -41.09 -4.63
N TYR A 94 78.91 -40.14 -5.50
CA TYR A 94 77.76 -39.29 -5.29
C TYR A 94 76.43 -40.01 -5.50
N TYR A 95 76.32 -40.95 -6.46
CA TYR A 95 75.13 -41.80 -6.56
C TYR A 95 74.93 -42.63 -5.29
N LYS A 96 76.01 -43.22 -4.73
CA LYS A 96 75.93 -43.96 -3.47
C LYS A 96 75.44 -43.10 -2.31
N LYS A 97 75.86 -41.82 -2.24
CA LYS A 97 75.31 -40.86 -1.28
C LYS A 97 73.84 -40.56 -1.51
N GLY A 98 73.40 -40.44 -2.77
CA GLY A 98 71.99 -40.30 -3.12
C GLY A 98 71.15 -41.50 -2.67
N MET A 99 71.67 -42.73 -2.77
CA MET A 99 70.96 -43.94 -2.37
C MET A 99 70.77 -44.10 -0.85
N ALA A 100 71.54 -43.39 -0.02
CA ALA A 100 71.55 -43.55 1.42
C ALA A 100 70.28 -43.03 2.15
N CYS A 101 69.36 -42.40 1.42
CA CYS A 101 68.14 -41.82 1.98
C CYS A 101 67.02 -42.86 2.16
N PRO A 102 66.23 -42.78 3.26
CA PRO A 102 65.04 -43.61 3.44
C PRO A 102 63.89 -43.25 2.48
N GLU A 103 63.80 -42.00 2.01
CA GLU A 103 62.72 -41.55 1.12
C GLU A 103 62.86 -42.17 -0.28
N ILE A 104 61.80 -42.87 -0.71
CA ILE A 104 61.76 -43.61 -1.97
C ILE A 104 61.88 -42.66 -3.17
N ASP A 105 61.14 -41.54 -3.17
CA ASP A 105 61.18 -40.52 -4.24
C ASP A 105 62.57 -39.87 -4.36
N ALA A 106 63.22 -39.56 -3.24
CA ALA A 106 64.49 -38.85 -3.24
C ALA A 106 65.65 -39.68 -3.81
N ARG A 107 65.67 -40.99 -3.53
CA ARG A 107 66.76 -41.89 -3.95
C ARG A 107 66.59 -42.50 -5.35
N LEU A 108 65.38 -42.44 -5.94
CA LEU A 108 65.06 -42.99 -7.26
C LEU A 108 66.03 -42.52 -8.37
N PRO A 109 66.33 -41.21 -8.52
CA PRO A 109 67.28 -40.73 -9.52
C PRO A 109 68.69 -41.33 -9.35
N ALA A 110 69.14 -41.53 -8.10
CA ALA A 110 70.46 -42.10 -7.83
C ALA A 110 70.56 -43.55 -8.33
N TYR A 111 69.53 -44.37 -8.13
CA TYR A 111 69.49 -45.73 -8.67
C TYR A 111 69.47 -45.75 -10.19
N PHE A 112 68.68 -44.88 -10.81
CA PHE A 112 68.58 -44.78 -12.27
C PHE A 112 69.92 -44.41 -12.92
N TYR A 113 70.54 -43.32 -12.46
CA TYR A 113 71.80 -42.83 -13.03
C TYR A 113 72.97 -43.78 -12.75
N SER A 114 73.00 -44.40 -11.58
CA SER A 114 73.99 -45.45 -11.27
C SER A 114 73.82 -46.68 -12.18
N ALA A 115 72.58 -47.09 -12.48
CA ALA A 115 72.34 -48.19 -13.41
C ALA A 115 72.86 -47.87 -14.82
N GLN A 116 72.61 -46.65 -15.31
CA GLN A 116 73.13 -46.18 -16.60
C GLN A 116 74.65 -46.14 -16.62
N LEU A 117 75.28 -45.54 -15.61
CA LEU A 117 76.73 -45.47 -15.52
C LEU A 117 77.38 -46.85 -15.54
N GLU A 118 76.88 -47.79 -14.70
CA GLU A 118 77.43 -49.15 -14.65
C GLU A 118 77.20 -49.91 -15.96
N SER A 119 76.09 -49.66 -16.66
CA SER A 119 75.84 -50.23 -17.99
C SER A 119 76.82 -49.69 -19.04
N HIS A 120 77.15 -48.40 -18.99
CA HIS A 120 78.14 -47.79 -19.89
C HIS A 120 79.57 -48.26 -19.62
N LEU A 121 79.85 -48.77 -18.42
CA LEU A 121 81.14 -49.33 -18.01
C LEU A 121 81.18 -50.87 -18.12
N ASP A 122 80.24 -51.47 -18.85
CA ASP A 122 80.08 -52.93 -19.06
C ASP A 122 79.94 -53.75 -17.75
N ASN A 123 79.55 -53.12 -16.65
CA ASN A 123 79.30 -53.76 -15.35
C ASN A 123 77.83 -54.22 -15.24
N HIS A 124 77.42 -55.12 -16.13
CA HIS A 124 76.01 -55.54 -16.27
C HIS A 124 75.36 -56.04 -14.97
N GLN A 125 76.11 -56.71 -14.08
CA GLN A 125 75.59 -57.19 -12.80
C GLN A 125 75.18 -56.04 -11.86
N LYS A 126 76.01 -54.99 -11.78
CA LYS A 126 75.70 -53.81 -10.95
C LYS A 126 74.59 -52.97 -11.60
N ALA A 127 74.62 -52.83 -12.91
CA ALA A 127 73.59 -52.13 -13.68
C ALA A 127 72.21 -52.76 -13.44
N TYR A 128 72.11 -54.09 -13.56
CA TYR A 128 70.86 -54.84 -13.29
C TYR A 128 70.38 -54.64 -11.85
N LYS A 129 71.28 -54.75 -10.86
CA LYS A 129 70.93 -54.56 -9.44
C LYS A 129 70.35 -53.17 -9.17
N HIS A 130 70.97 -52.12 -9.70
CA HIS A 130 70.49 -50.75 -9.52
C HIS A 130 69.18 -50.50 -10.28
N LEU A 131 69.03 -51.05 -11.49
CA LEU A 131 67.81 -50.94 -12.27
C LEU A 131 66.63 -51.63 -11.58
N LEU A 132 66.82 -52.84 -11.04
CA LEU A 132 65.80 -53.55 -10.28
C LEU A 132 65.35 -52.76 -9.04
N ALA A 133 66.30 -52.15 -8.32
CA ALA A 133 65.98 -51.30 -7.17
C ALA A 133 65.19 -50.05 -7.57
N TYR A 134 65.50 -49.47 -8.74
CA TYR A 134 64.74 -48.36 -9.32
C TYR A 134 63.30 -48.78 -9.66
N THR A 135 63.10 -49.88 -10.39
CA THR A 135 61.76 -50.31 -10.83
C THR A 135 60.84 -50.63 -9.65
N MET A 136 61.33 -51.40 -8.66
CA MET A 136 60.54 -51.72 -7.46
C MET A 136 60.15 -50.46 -6.66
N SER A 137 61.06 -49.49 -6.58
CA SER A 137 60.81 -48.21 -5.91
C SER A 137 59.78 -47.35 -6.67
N ALA A 138 59.87 -47.32 -8.00
CA ALA A 138 58.96 -46.57 -8.85
C ALA A 138 57.54 -47.12 -8.81
N ASP A 139 57.37 -48.45 -8.86
CA ASP A 139 56.07 -49.12 -8.76
C ASP A 139 55.37 -48.81 -7.43
N THR A 140 56.15 -48.86 -6.33
CA THR A 140 55.64 -48.54 -4.98
C THR A 140 55.18 -47.09 -4.89
N LEU A 141 55.97 -46.16 -5.42
CA LEU A 141 55.63 -44.73 -5.42
C LEU A 141 54.37 -44.46 -6.26
N TYR A 142 54.25 -45.08 -7.43
CA TYR A 142 53.08 -44.95 -8.29
C TYR A 142 51.81 -45.47 -7.61
N ALA A 143 51.89 -46.63 -6.94
CA ALA A 143 50.77 -47.17 -6.18
C ALA A 143 50.32 -46.20 -5.06
N GLN A 144 51.27 -45.63 -4.30
CA GLN A 144 50.97 -44.65 -3.25
C GLN A 144 50.33 -43.36 -3.79
N GLN A 145 50.85 -42.83 -4.91
CA GLN A 145 50.27 -41.63 -5.53
C GLN A 145 48.83 -41.88 -5.95
N LYS A 146 48.58 -43.01 -6.63
CA LYS A 146 47.24 -43.38 -7.08
C LYS A 146 46.25 -43.54 -5.92
N THR A 147 46.65 -44.14 -4.80
CA THR A 147 45.77 -44.25 -3.62
C THR A 147 45.46 -42.88 -3.03
N THR A 148 46.44 -41.98 -2.91
CA THR A 148 46.20 -40.63 -2.38
C THR A 148 45.32 -39.78 -3.29
N GLU A 149 45.43 -39.93 -4.61
CA GLU A 149 44.55 -39.24 -5.57
C GLU A 149 43.11 -39.74 -5.46
N LEU A 150 42.92 -41.06 -5.36
CA LEU A 150 41.60 -41.65 -5.14
C LEU A 150 40.97 -41.19 -3.82
N GLU A 151 41.75 -41.12 -2.74
CA GLU A 151 41.28 -40.58 -1.46
C GLU A 151 40.86 -39.12 -1.58
N LYS A 152 41.70 -38.26 -2.18
CA LYS A 152 41.37 -36.85 -2.41
C LYS A 152 40.08 -36.69 -3.21
N LEU A 153 39.92 -37.47 -4.27
CA LEU A 153 38.73 -37.45 -5.11
C LEU A 153 37.49 -37.90 -4.32
N ALA A 154 37.61 -38.95 -3.51
CA ALA A 154 36.53 -39.43 -2.64
C ALA A 154 36.11 -38.35 -1.62
N TYR A 155 37.08 -37.69 -0.97
CA TYR A 155 36.81 -36.58 -0.05
C TYR A 155 36.12 -35.39 -0.73
N GLN A 156 36.58 -34.99 -1.93
CA GLN A 156 35.95 -33.93 -2.71
C GLN A 156 34.50 -34.29 -3.06
N HIS A 157 34.27 -35.52 -3.53
CA HIS A 157 32.93 -35.99 -3.86
C HIS A 157 32.01 -36.03 -2.63
N GLU A 158 32.49 -36.51 -1.49
CA GLU A 158 31.73 -36.53 -0.24
C GLU A 158 31.33 -35.11 0.21
N ALA A 159 32.25 -34.16 0.12
CA ALA A 159 31.98 -32.76 0.43
C ALA A 159 30.92 -32.15 -0.50
N GLU A 160 31.03 -32.39 -1.81
CA GLU A 160 30.04 -31.93 -2.79
C GLU A 160 28.64 -32.53 -2.56
N MET A 161 28.58 -33.82 -2.19
CA MET A 161 27.32 -34.49 -1.88
C MET A 161 26.66 -33.90 -0.63
N LYS A 162 27.41 -33.62 0.43
CA LYS A 162 26.88 -32.93 1.63
C LYS A 162 26.32 -31.55 1.29
N VAL A 163 27.04 -30.78 0.47
CA VAL A 163 26.57 -29.47 0.01
C VAL A 163 25.29 -29.59 -0.83
N ARG A 164 25.22 -30.56 -1.76
CA ARG A 164 24.01 -30.80 -2.56
C ARG A 164 22.79 -31.15 -1.70
N ILE A 165 22.95 -32.05 -0.73
CA ILE A 165 21.86 -32.44 0.18
C ILE A 165 21.33 -31.23 0.97
N ILE A 166 22.23 -30.36 1.45
CA ILE A 166 21.82 -29.13 2.16
C ILE A 166 21.05 -28.19 1.23
N LYS A 167 21.54 -27.96 0.01
CA LYS A 167 20.88 -27.11 -0.99
C LYS A 167 19.48 -27.63 -1.34
N GLU A 168 19.33 -28.94 -1.57
CA GLU A 168 18.02 -29.53 -1.84
C GLU A 168 17.06 -29.35 -0.67
N LYS A 169 17.51 -29.57 0.57
CA LYS A 169 16.69 -29.32 1.76
C LYS A 169 16.26 -27.86 1.85
N GLN A 170 17.18 -26.92 1.61
CA GLN A 170 16.86 -25.49 1.58
C GLN A 170 15.80 -25.15 0.52
N HIS A 171 15.95 -25.64 -0.71
CA HIS A 171 14.94 -25.44 -1.76
C HIS A 171 13.57 -26.02 -1.38
N ARG A 172 13.53 -27.20 -0.73
CA ARG A 172 12.29 -27.78 -0.22
C ARG A 172 11.64 -26.91 0.86
N TYR A 173 12.42 -26.40 1.83
CA TYR A 173 11.88 -25.51 2.88
C TYR A 173 11.39 -24.17 2.32
N ILE A 174 12.10 -23.59 1.34
CA ILE A 174 11.65 -22.37 0.65
C ILE A 174 10.32 -22.63 -0.06
N GLY A 175 10.21 -23.75 -0.79
CA GLY A 175 8.96 -24.15 -1.45
C GLY A 175 7.79 -24.32 -0.48
N LEU A 176 8.01 -24.96 0.67
CA LEU A 176 6.99 -25.08 1.73
C LEU A 176 6.60 -23.73 2.32
N GLY A 177 7.55 -22.82 2.53
CA GLY A 177 7.27 -21.47 3.01
C GLY A 177 6.39 -20.67 2.04
N ILE A 178 6.67 -20.75 0.74
CA ILE A 178 5.85 -20.12 -0.30
C ILE A 178 4.44 -20.71 -0.31
N LEU A 179 4.31 -22.04 -0.22
CA LEU A 179 3.00 -22.71 -0.17
C LEU A 179 2.15 -22.19 1.00
N VAL A 180 2.72 -22.09 2.20
CA VAL A 180 2.03 -21.58 3.40
C VAL A 180 1.62 -20.11 3.24
N LEU A 181 2.47 -19.29 2.62
CA LEU A 181 2.12 -17.88 2.35
C LEU A 181 0.96 -17.76 1.36
N VAL A 182 0.95 -18.56 0.30
CA VAL A 182 -0.12 -18.57 -0.70
C VAL A 182 -1.45 -19.01 -0.08
N THR A 183 -1.45 -20.06 0.74
CA THR A 183 -2.67 -20.53 1.43
C THR A 183 -3.17 -19.50 2.44
N ALA A 184 -2.28 -18.86 3.21
CA ALA A 184 -2.66 -17.79 4.13
C ALA A 184 -3.25 -16.57 3.40
N ALA A 185 -2.67 -16.16 2.28
CA ALA A 185 -3.19 -15.08 1.45
C ALA A 185 -4.58 -15.42 0.88
N PHE A 186 -4.79 -16.67 0.44
CA PHE A 186 -6.10 -17.13 -0.02
C PHE A 186 -7.15 -17.09 1.08
N ILE A 187 -6.82 -17.58 2.29
CA ILE A 187 -7.71 -17.52 3.46
C ILE A 187 -8.03 -16.06 3.81
N PHE A 188 -7.04 -15.17 3.80
CA PHE A 188 -7.24 -13.75 4.04
C PHE A 188 -8.20 -13.11 3.02
N LEU A 189 -8.04 -13.43 1.73
CA LEU A 189 -8.97 -12.97 0.69
C LEU A 189 -10.39 -13.47 0.92
N LEU A 190 -10.58 -14.73 1.34
CA LEU A 190 -11.89 -15.27 1.68
C LEU A 190 -12.51 -14.53 2.88
N ILE A 191 -11.73 -14.21 3.92
CA ILE A 191 -12.20 -13.42 5.07
C ILE A 191 -12.61 -12.02 4.63
N VAL A 192 -11.80 -11.34 3.81
CA VAL A 192 -12.16 -10.01 3.28
C VAL A 192 -13.44 -10.07 2.44
N GLN A 193 -13.60 -11.10 1.61
CA GLN A 193 -14.82 -11.28 0.82
C GLN A 193 -16.05 -11.51 1.70
N THR A 194 -15.97 -12.34 2.74
CA THR A 194 -17.11 -12.58 3.65
C THR A 194 -17.49 -11.32 4.43
N LEU A 195 -16.51 -10.54 4.90
CA LEU A 195 -16.75 -9.25 5.56
C LEU A 195 -17.39 -8.23 4.61
N ARG A 196 -16.92 -8.15 3.36
CA ARG A 196 -17.52 -7.28 2.34
C ARG A 196 -18.96 -7.69 2.01
N LYS A 197 -19.22 -8.99 1.86
CA LYS A 197 -20.57 -9.52 1.62
C LYS A 197 -21.51 -9.20 2.78
N ARG A 198 -21.09 -9.44 4.04
CA ARG A 198 -21.88 -9.08 5.23
C ARG A 198 -22.19 -7.58 5.28
N LYS A 199 -21.19 -6.72 5.06
CA LYS A 199 -21.41 -5.26 5.01
C LYS A 199 -22.35 -4.82 3.90
N ARG A 200 -22.38 -5.52 2.75
CA ARG A 200 -23.31 -5.23 1.65
C ARG A 200 -24.74 -5.62 2.02
N ILE A 201 -24.94 -6.80 2.64
CA ILE A 201 -26.26 -7.27 3.07
C ILE A 201 -26.87 -6.28 4.08
N ILE A 202 -26.13 -5.91 5.13
CA ILE A 202 -26.61 -4.97 6.15
C ILE A 202 -26.96 -3.60 5.53
N ARG A 203 -26.18 -3.14 4.54
CA ARG A 203 -26.48 -1.88 3.83
C ARG A 203 -27.79 -1.95 3.06
N LEU A 204 -28.04 -3.07 2.37
CA LEU A 204 -29.27 -3.28 1.61
C LEU A 204 -30.49 -3.39 2.53
N GLU A 205 -30.36 -4.06 3.68
CA GLU A 205 -31.41 -4.11 4.70
C GLU A 205 -31.75 -2.71 5.22
N TYR A 206 -30.72 -1.92 5.58
CA TYR A 206 -30.91 -0.55 6.05
C TYR A 206 -31.53 0.38 4.99
N GLU A 207 -31.13 0.27 3.72
CA GLU A 207 -31.74 1.02 2.62
C GLU A 207 -33.21 0.62 2.42
N ASN A 208 -33.54 -0.66 2.57
CA ASN A 208 -34.91 -1.14 2.43
C ASN A 208 -35.81 -0.65 3.58
N GLU A 209 -35.31 -0.67 4.82
CA GLU A 209 -36.00 -0.09 5.97
C GLU A 209 -36.21 1.41 5.81
N LEU A 210 -35.20 2.15 5.33
CA LEU A 210 -35.32 3.58 5.03
C LEU A 210 -36.38 3.86 3.97
N LYS A 211 -36.47 3.05 2.91
CA LYS A 211 -37.51 3.17 1.89
C LYS A 211 -38.90 2.93 2.47
N ASN A 212 -39.07 1.84 3.22
CA ASN A 212 -40.34 1.51 3.87
C ASN A 212 -40.78 2.61 4.86
N LEU A 213 -39.84 3.16 5.63
CA LEU A 213 -40.14 4.25 6.56
C LEU A 213 -40.51 5.54 5.82
N ARG A 214 -39.82 5.88 4.73
CA ARG A 214 -40.19 7.02 3.87
C ARG A 214 -41.58 6.85 3.29
N GLU A 215 -41.91 5.66 2.79
CA GLU A 215 -43.24 5.35 2.26
C GLU A 215 -44.34 5.50 3.32
N LYS A 216 -44.09 5.03 4.55
CA LYS A 216 -45.00 5.27 5.68
C LYS A 216 -45.16 6.75 6.01
N ILE A 217 -44.08 7.52 6.00
CA ILE A 217 -44.14 8.97 6.23
C ILE A 217 -44.93 9.66 5.13
N THR A 218 -44.75 9.29 3.86
CA THR A 218 -45.52 9.87 2.75
C THR A 218 -47.00 9.55 2.87
N LEU A 219 -47.36 8.30 3.21
CA LEU A 219 -48.75 7.90 3.43
C LEU A 219 -49.37 8.64 4.61
N LEU A 220 -48.65 8.77 5.74
CA LEU A 220 -49.13 9.53 6.89
C LEU A 220 -49.32 11.01 6.57
N LYS A 221 -48.41 11.59 5.78
CA LYS A 221 -48.52 12.99 5.34
C LYS A 221 -49.71 13.20 4.43
N GLU A 222 -49.94 12.27 3.50
CA GLU A 222 -51.10 12.29 2.60
C GLU A 222 -52.41 12.17 3.39
N ASN A 223 -52.50 11.21 4.31
CA ASN A 223 -53.66 11.03 5.18
C ASN A 223 -53.92 12.26 6.07
N LEU A 224 -52.87 12.86 6.63
CA LEU A 224 -53.01 14.09 7.42
C LEU A 224 -53.50 15.25 6.56
N HIS A 225 -53.01 15.33 5.32
CA HIS A 225 -53.42 16.40 4.40
C HIS A 225 -54.87 16.22 3.94
N SER A 226 -55.30 14.99 3.64
CA SER A 226 -56.69 14.69 3.31
C SER A 226 -57.61 14.98 4.49
N GLU A 227 -57.25 14.54 5.71
CA GLU A 227 -58.04 14.81 6.92
C GLU A 227 -58.13 16.32 7.21
N SER A 228 -57.04 17.06 7.00
CA SER A 228 -57.03 18.53 7.11
C SER A 228 -57.96 19.18 6.09
N HIS A 229 -57.91 18.74 4.82
CA HIS A 229 -58.79 19.24 3.77
C HIS A 229 -60.26 18.96 4.05
N GLU A 230 -60.59 17.75 4.52
CA GLU A 230 -61.95 17.39 4.92
C GLU A 230 -62.46 18.26 6.08
N LYS A 231 -61.62 18.47 7.11
CA LYS A 231 -61.96 19.36 8.24
C LYS A 231 -62.16 20.80 7.80
N GLU A 232 -61.30 21.32 6.95
CA GLU A 232 -61.42 22.69 6.43
C GLU A 232 -62.69 22.87 5.61
N HIS A 233 -63.01 21.90 4.75
CA HIS A 233 -64.26 21.90 3.99
C HIS A 233 -65.50 21.83 4.92
N MET A 234 -65.48 20.97 5.94
CA MET A 234 -66.57 20.90 6.92
C MET A 234 -66.72 22.21 7.71
N LEU A 235 -65.61 22.85 8.08
CA LEU A 235 -65.64 24.15 8.78
C LEU A 235 -66.25 25.24 7.89
N GLN A 236 -65.88 25.31 6.61
CA GLN A 236 -66.47 26.25 5.66
C GLN A 236 -67.98 26.02 5.50
N GLN A 237 -68.41 24.76 5.38
CA GLN A 237 -69.83 24.43 5.32
C GLN A 237 -70.60 24.83 6.58
N MET A 238 -70.03 24.57 7.76
CA MET A 238 -70.64 24.99 9.04
C MET A 238 -70.73 26.51 9.15
N GLU A 239 -69.69 27.24 8.75
CA GLU A 239 -69.68 28.70 8.79
C GLU A 239 -70.75 29.29 7.85
N GLU A 240 -70.92 28.72 6.67
CA GLU A 240 -72.00 29.10 5.75
C GLU A 240 -73.38 28.84 6.36
N GLN A 241 -73.61 27.66 6.96
CA GLN A 241 -74.87 27.34 7.64
C GLN A 241 -75.17 28.30 8.79
N ILE A 242 -74.18 28.63 9.62
CA ILE A 242 -74.34 29.59 10.71
C ILE A 242 -74.70 30.97 10.13
N SER A 243 -74.02 31.42 9.07
CA SER A 243 -74.31 32.68 8.39
C SER A 243 -75.75 32.72 7.85
N GLN A 244 -76.21 31.64 7.22
CA GLN A 244 -77.58 31.51 6.73
C GLN A 244 -78.60 31.58 7.88
N LEU A 245 -78.35 30.89 8.99
CA LEU A 245 -79.22 30.93 10.18
C LEU A 245 -79.29 32.32 10.82
N ARG A 246 -78.16 33.05 10.86
CA ARG A 246 -78.13 34.46 11.32
C ARG A 246 -78.96 35.35 10.41
N SER A 247 -78.84 35.19 9.09
CA SER A 247 -79.65 35.95 8.11
C SER A 247 -81.14 35.66 8.25
N ILE A 248 -81.55 34.39 8.37
CA ILE A 248 -82.94 33.99 8.59
C ILE A 248 -83.49 34.56 9.90
N SER A 249 -82.71 34.47 10.98
CA SER A 249 -83.08 35.00 12.29
C SER A 249 -83.31 36.51 12.21
N PHE A 250 -82.41 37.24 11.56
CA PHE A 250 -82.58 38.68 11.34
C PHE A 250 -83.85 39.00 10.54
N ARG A 251 -84.10 38.29 9.42
CA ARG A 251 -85.30 38.50 8.59
C ARG A 251 -86.63 38.29 9.33
N ARG A 252 -86.65 37.47 10.39
CA ARG A 252 -87.87 37.22 11.17
C ARG A 252 -88.21 38.36 12.14
N THR A 253 -87.28 39.26 12.42
CA THR A 253 -87.45 40.36 13.38
C THR A 253 -88.39 41.46 12.86
N PRO A 254 -89.11 42.18 13.75
CA PRO A 254 -89.98 43.28 13.34
C PRO A 254 -89.21 44.41 12.66
N ILE A 255 -87.98 44.70 13.13
CA ILE A 255 -87.12 45.75 12.59
C ILE A 255 -86.64 45.44 11.16
N SER A 256 -86.44 44.16 10.79
CA SER A 256 -86.15 43.78 9.41
C SER A 256 -87.36 43.97 8.49
N ARG A 257 -88.58 43.62 8.93
CA ARG A 257 -89.79 43.88 8.12
C ARG A 257 -89.99 45.37 7.89
N ARG A 258 -89.71 46.17 8.92
CA ARG A 258 -89.70 47.63 8.81
C ARG A 258 -88.68 48.09 7.76
N LEU A 259 -87.46 47.57 7.78
CA LEU A 259 -86.45 47.86 6.77
C LEU A 259 -86.90 47.48 5.35
N ASP A 260 -87.53 46.32 5.15
CA ASP A 260 -88.07 45.90 3.85
C ASP A 260 -89.12 46.91 3.34
N THR A 261 -90.00 47.43 4.21
CA THR A 261 -90.96 48.48 3.82
C THR A 261 -90.29 49.80 3.47
N LEU A 262 -89.14 50.12 4.07
CA LEU A 262 -88.37 51.32 3.74
C LEU A 262 -87.61 51.15 2.41
N ALA A 263 -87.03 49.97 2.19
CA ALA A 263 -86.29 49.64 0.98
C ALA A 263 -87.19 49.51 -0.27
N ALA A 264 -88.47 49.16 -0.09
CA ALA A 264 -89.47 49.08 -1.17
C ALA A 264 -90.03 50.44 -1.63
N GLN A 265 -89.59 51.56 -1.04
CA GLN A 265 -90.01 52.90 -1.48
C GLN A 265 -89.54 53.19 -2.91
N ASN A 266 -90.42 53.72 -3.75
CA ASN A 266 -90.14 53.98 -5.16
C ASN A 266 -89.01 55.02 -5.34
N SER A 267 -87.89 54.60 -5.94
CA SER A 267 -86.68 55.42 -6.16
C SER A 267 -86.84 56.62 -7.11
N LYS A 268 -88.02 56.78 -7.73
CA LYS A 268 -88.32 57.86 -8.68
C LYS A 268 -88.72 59.17 -7.99
N GLU A 269 -89.17 59.15 -6.74
CA GLU A 269 -89.48 60.36 -5.96
C GLU A 269 -88.35 60.69 -4.96
N LYS A 270 -87.22 61.17 -5.48
CA LYS A 270 -85.98 61.45 -4.71
C LYS A 270 -86.12 62.45 -3.55
N LYS A 271 -87.27 63.08 -3.33
CA LYS A 271 -87.44 64.16 -2.33
C LYS A 271 -88.08 63.74 -1.00
N ASN A 272 -88.70 62.56 -0.87
CA ASN A 272 -89.41 62.15 0.36
C ASN A 272 -89.09 60.69 0.81
N ILE A 273 -87.84 60.25 0.67
CA ILE A 273 -87.43 58.91 1.14
C ILE A 273 -87.35 58.92 2.67
N LYS A 274 -88.11 58.03 3.32
CA LYS A 274 -88.07 57.87 4.78
C LYS A 274 -86.94 56.92 5.16
N VAL A 275 -86.12 57.34 6.11
CA VAL A 275 -85.00 56.57 6.68
C VAL A 275 -85.35 56.06 8.08
N MET A 276 -84.55 55.16 8.65
CA MET A 276 -84.74 54.71 10.03
C MET A 276 -84.50 55.87 11.00
N THR A 277 -85.46 56.11 11.90
CA THR A 277 -85.34 57.08 12.99
C THR A 277 -84.27 56.67 14.00
N GLU A 278 -83.76 57.59 14.82
CA GLU A 278 -82.72 57.28 15.82
C GLU A 278 -83.16 56.13 16.77
N LYS A 279 -84.45 56.07 17.10
CA LYS A 279 -85.03 54.98 17.91
C LYS A 279 -85.00 53.63 17.17
N GLU A 280 -85.39 53.61 15.89
CA GLU A 280 -85.33 52.41 15.04
C GLU A 280 -83.87 51.97 14.78
N GLN A 281 -82.91 52.90 14.67
CA GLN A 281 -81.49 52.59 14.53
C GLN A 281 -80.90 51.96 15.80
N ALA A 282 -81.29 52.45 16.99
CA ALA A 282 -80.89 51.85 18.25
C ALA A 282 -81.46 50.43 18.43
N GLU A 283 -82.74 50.22 18.07
CA GLU A 283 -83.37 48.90 18.06
C GLU A 283 -82.69 47.94 17.07
N LEU A 284 -82.40 48.40 15.84
CA LEU A 284 -81.68 47.63 14.83
C LEU A 284 -80.31 47.19 15.34
N LYS A 285 -79.55 48.12 15.94
CA LYS A 285 -78.23 47.84 16.49
C LYS A 285 -78.32 46.76 17.57
N GLN A 286 -79.27 46.87 18.49
CA GLN A 286 -79.46 45.88 19.57
C GLN A 286 -79.78 44.50 18.99
N VAL A 287 -80.76 44.41 18.08
CA VAL A 287 -81.17 43.13 17.45
C VAL A 287 -80.04 42.50 16.65
N ILE A 288 -79.30 43.28 15.86
CA ILE A 288 -78.16 42.77 15.10
C ILE A 288 -77.03 42.31 16.04
N PHE A 289 -76.73 43.06 17.10
CA PHE A 289 -75.63 42.72 18.01
C PHE A 289 -75.95 41.48 18.84
N GLU A 290 -77.23 41.21 19.12
CA GLU A 290 -77.67 39.97 19.75
C GLU A 290 -77.55 38.76 18.79
N ILE A 291 -78.02 38.89 17.55
CA ILE A 291 -77.99 37.79 16.56
C ILE A 291 -76.57 37.48 16.06
N TYR A 292 -75.71 38.48 15.95
CA TYR A 292 -74.34 38.36 15.45
C TYR A 292 -73.28 38.49 16.56
N GLY A 293 -73.66 38.32 17.83
CA GLY A 293 -72.76 38.60 18.96
C GLY A 293 -71.47 37.79 18.96
N ASP A 294 -71.52 36.53 18.53
CA ASP A 294 -70.37 35.66 18.35
C ASP A 294 -69.46 36.11 17.19
N TYR A 295 -70.05 36.46 16.05
CA TYR A 295 -69.35 37.04 14.89
C TYR A 295 -68.68 38.38 15.22
N ILE A 296 -69.37 39.23 15.98
CA ILE A 296 -68.83 40.51 16.46
C ILE A 296 -67.65 40.28 17.39
N SER A 297 -67.77 39.34 18.34
CA SER A 297 -66.68 38.98 19.25
C SER A 297 -65.46 38.46 18.49
N GLN A 298 -65.67 37.64 17.46
CA GLN A 298 -64.62 37.15 16.57
C GLN A 298 -63.94 38.28 15.79
N LEU A 299 -64.72 39.18 15.17
CA LEU A 299 -64.20 40.33 14.45
C LEU A 299 -63.44 41.32 15.33
N GLN A 300 -63.92 41.58 16.55
CA GLN A 300 -63.26 42.46 17.51
C GLN A 300 -61.95 41.86 18.02
N SER A 301 -61.91 40.53 18.21
CA SER A 301 -60.68 39.82 18.58
C SER A 301 -59.63 39.89 17.47
N GLN A 302 -60.03 39.68 16.22
CA GLN A 302 -59.12 39.73 15.06
C GLN A 302 -58.72 41.16 14.67
N TYR A 303 -59.64 42.12 14.81
CA TYR A 303 -59.44 43.51 14.41
C TYR A 303 -59.89 44.50 15.52
N PRO A 304 -59.05 44.72 16.55
CA PRO A 304 -59.44 45.54 17.72
C PRO A 304 -59.74 47.01 17.43
N LYS A 305 -59.37 47.53 16.25
CA LYS A 305 -59.58 48.92 15.83
C LYS A 305 -60.97 49.19 15.22
N LEU A 306 -61.81 48.16 15.08
CA LEU A 306 -63.16 48.30 14.53
C LEU A 306 -64.10 48.98 15.53
N THR A 307 -64.79 50.02 15.08
CA THR A 307 -65.79 50.71 15.90
C THR A 307 -67.13 49.95 15.88
N GLU A 308 -68.02 50.23 16.83
CA GLU A 308 -69.37 49.64 16.81
C GLU A 308 -70.13 49.92 15.51
N ALA A 309 -69.91 51.09 14.90
CA ALA A 309 -70.50 51.46 13.62
C ALA A 309 -69.92 50.67 12.43
N ASP A 310 -68.67 50.20 12.55
CA ASP A 310 -68.00 49.33 11.59
C ASP A 310 -68.51 47.89 11.73
N LEU A 311 -68.68 47.41 12.97
CA LEU A 311 -69.21 46.08 13.27
C LEU A 311 -70.68 45.94 12.83
N LEU A 312 -71.50 46.96 13.11
CA LEU A 312 -72.88 47.02 12.63
C LEU A 312 -72.93 46.96 11.10
N TYR A 313 -72.04 47.69 10.41
CA TYR A 313 -71.95 47.63 8.96
C TYR A 313 -71.57 46.23 8.46
N SER A 314 -70.56 45.58 9.06
CA SER A 314 -70.15 44.21 8.71
C SER A 314 -71.29 43.21 8.86
N CYS A 315 -72.05 43.27 9.95
CA CYS A 315 -73.20 42.39 10.19
C CYS A 315 -74.35 42.62 9.19
N LEU A 316 -74.64 43.89 8.86
CA LEU A 316 -75.67 44.23 7.87
C LEU A 316 -75.25 43.79 6.45
N ALA A 317 -73.97 43.89 6.12
CA ALA A 317 -73.43 43.39 4.86
C ALA A 317 -73.46 41.86 4.80
N SER A 318 -73.09 41.16 5.88
CA SER A 318 -73.16 39.69 5.97
C SER A 318 -74.60 39.17 5.93
N ALA A 319 -75.58 39.96 6.39
CA ALA A 319 -77.00 39.63 6.27
C ALA A 319 -77.53 39.67 4.82
N GLY A 320 -76.71 40.12 3.86
CA GLY A 320 -77.06 40.22 2.44
C GLY A 320 -77.92 41.43 2.09
N LEU A 321 -77.85 42.50 2.90
CA LEU A 321 -78.59 43.73 2.63
C LEU A 321 -77.93 44.53 1.49
N SER A 322 -78.75 45.13 0.63
CA SER A 322 -78.26 46.00 -0.44
C SER A 322 -77.60 47.26 0.12
N THR A 323 -76.67 47.85 -0.63
CA THR A 323 -76.01 49.11 -0.24
C THR A 323 -77.01 50.23 0.07
N PHE A 324 -78.15 50.23 -0.63
CA PHE A 324 -79.26 51.15 -0.37
C PHE A 324 -79.97 50.86 0.96
N ALA A 325 -80.33 49.60 1.24
CA ALA A 325 -80.94 49.23 2.52
C ALA A 325 -80.01 49.57 3.71
N ILE A 326 -78.72 49.31 3.57
CA ILE A 326 -77.72 49.66 4.59
C ILE A 326 -77.64 51.19 4.80
N ALA A 327 -77.77 51.99 3.74
CA ALA A 327 -77.79 53.46 3.88
C ALA A 327 -79.00 53.91 4.73
N LEU A 328 -80.18 53.34 4.48
CA LEU A 328 -81.40 53.62 5.23
C LEU A 328 -81.26 53.22 6.72
N CYS A 329 -80.57 52.12 7.01
CA CYS A 329 -80.24 51.69 8.37
C CYS A 329 -79.37 52.70 9.13
N PHE A 330 -78.53 53.47 8.44
CA PHE A 330 -77.71 54.51 9.03
C PHE A 330 -78.37 55.90 8.95
N GLY A 331 -79.66 55.99 8.63
CA GLY A 331 -80.37 57.26 8.53
C GLY A 331 -80.05 58.08 7.28
N ASN A 332 -79.45 57.48 6.25
CA ASN A 332 -78.98 58.16 5.06
C ASN A 332 -79.69 57.64 3.79
N THR A 333 -79.86 58.50 2.80
CA THR A 333 -80.40 58.12 1.47
C THR A 333 -79.30 57.95 0.43
N ASP A 334 -78.08 58.43 0.71
CA ASP A 334 -76.91 58.35 -0.15
C ASP A 334 -76.12 57.04 0.08
N THR A 335 -76.03 56.23 -0.96
CA THR A 335 -75.25 54.97 -0.97
C THR A 335 -73.75 55.20 -0.96
N GLY A 336 -73.27 56.40 -1.32
CA GLY A 336 -71.85 56.79 -1.27
C GLY A 336 -71.25 56.71 0.13
N ILE A 337 -72.05 57.01 1.17
CA ILE A 337 -71.63 56.92 2.58
C ILE A 337 -71.32 55.48 2.99
N VAL A 338 -72.09 54.52 2.45
CA VAL A 338 -71.89 53.09 2.70
C VAL A 338 -70.64 52.58 1.99
N ALA A 339 -70.39 53.04 0.76
CA ALA A 339 -69.17 52.72 0.02
C ALA A 339 -67.92 53.27 0.72
N GLN A 340 -67.96 54.51 1.22
CA GLN A 340 -66.87 55.09 2.01
C GLN A 340 -66.65 54.33 3.33
N ARG A 341 -67.71 53.83 3.97
CA ARG A 341 -67.60 53.00 5.17
C ARG A 341 -66.98 51.64 4.85
N LYS A 342 -67.36 50.99 3.75
CA LYS A 342 -66.74 49.74 3.26
C LYS A 342 -65.23 49.90 3.07
N ARG A 343 -64.79 50.99 2.43
CA ARG A 343 -63.37 51.28 2.21
C ARG A 343 -62.62 51.48 3.52
N ARG A 344 -63.17 52.27 4.45
CA ARG A 344 -62.58 52.47 5.79
C ARG A 344 -62.49 51.17 6.58
N LEU A 345 -63.50 50.30 6.47
CA LEU A 345 -63.48 48.98 7.09
C LEU A 345 -62.34 48.13 6.51
N LYS A 346 -62.20 48.05 5.18
CA LYS A 346 -61.12 47.31 4.51
C LYS A 346 -59.72 47.75 4.96
N LEU A 347 -59.48 49.06 5.03
CA LEU A 347 -58.22 49.63 5.52
C LEU A 347 -57.93 49.23 6.98
N LYS A 348 -58.96 49.23 7.84
CA LYS A 348 -58.81 48.78 9.24
C LYS A 348 -58.58 47.28 9.39
N MET A 349 -59.06 46.47 8.43
CA MET A 349 -58.87 45.02 8.38
C MET A 349 -57.61 44.60 7.61
N GLY A 350 -56.82 45.54 7.08
CA GLY A 350 -55.58 45.24 6.35
C GLY A 350 -55.76 44.47 5.04
N THR A 351 -56.91 44.61 4.38
CA THR A 351 -57.25 43.81 3.18
C THR A 351 -56.90 44.47 1.83
N GLU A 352 -56.52 45.76 1.79
CA GLU A 352 -56.06 46.40 0.53
C GLU A 352 -54.56 46.20 0.26
N GLU A 353 -53.71 45.91 1.26
CA GLU A 353 -52.28 45.62 1.05
C GLU A 353 -51.99 44.21 0.50
N ARG A 354 -53.00 43.31 0.43
CA ARG A 354 -52.83 41.95 -0.09
C ARG A 354 -53.15 41.80 -1.58
N GLU A 355 -53.98 42.66 -2.17
CA GLU A 355 -54.29 42.58 -3.61
C GLU A 355 -53.15 43.14 -4.49
N GLU A 356 -52.27 43.99 -3.95
CA GLU A 356 -51.07 44.48 -4.67
C GLU A 356 -49.86 43.53 -4.59
N ALA A 357 -49.91 42.47 -3.75
CA ALA A 357 -48.80 41.54 -3.55
C ALA A 357 -48.88 40.24 -4.39
N ASP A 358 -50.01 40.00 -5.07
CA ASP A 358 -50.20 38.82 -5.95
C ASP A 358 -50.03 39.16 -7.45
N GLU A 359 -49.60 40.38 -7.79
CA GLU A 359 -49.26 40.82 -9.17
C GLU A 359 -47.77 41.10 -9.41
N GLU A 360 -46.86 40.78 -8.48
CA GLU A 360 -45.39 40.85 -8.68
C GLU A 360 -44.71 39.50 -8.97
#